data_AF-A0A2N6ICL6-F1
#
_entry.id   AF-A0A2N6ICL6-F1
#
_cell.length_a   1.000
_cell.length_b   1.000
_cell.length_c   1.000
_cell.angle_alpha   90.00
_cell.angle_beta   90.00
_cell.angle_gamma   90.00
#
_symmetry.space_group_name_H-M   'P 1'
#
loop_
_entity.id
_entity.type
_entity.pdbx_description
1 polymer ?
#
loop_
_entity_poly.entity_id
_entity_poly.type
_entity_poly.pdbx_seq_one_letter_code
_entity_poly.pdbx_strand_id
1 'polypeptide(L)'
;MFDFLNVVYLASILFSSITMYPVGETAVPVRLDGAVDVRFVREWWRDDGDGKCFYNGMVVPFERTWPEEIERGGEKVVLPPEPGKIAGYVAVINRKECTGLESEAILRAGIVRSRTLLFGSRGPQVDKHTFFPAGDMLETPAEKVQPWFPQVVERLERLSVQDKVAKAFLTASASELVTVLPGRNGKPQAAAFVPEGPIPDLSGDQRKN
;
A
#
# COMPACT_ATOMS: atom_id res chain seq x y z
N MET A 1 -32.33 -18.58 1.67
CA MET A 1 -31.77 -18.23 3.00
C MET A 1 -30.28 -17.85 2.95
N PHE A 2 -29.57 -18.03 1.82
CA PHE A 2 -28.17 -17.64 1.66
C PHE A 2 -27.95 -16.24 1.04
N ASP A 3 -28.99 -15.59 0.51
CA ASP A 3 -28.85 -14.28 -0.15
C ASP A 3 -28.72 -13.10 0.83
N PHE A 4 -29.40 -13.15 1.98
CA PHE A 4 -29.34 -12.06 2.97
C PHE A 4 -27.95 -11.94 3.62
N LEU A 5 -27.29 -13.07 3.90
CA LEU A 5 -25.93 -13.10 4.43
C LEU A 5 -24.91 -12.58 3.41
N ASN A 6 -25.09 -12.87 2.11
CA ASN A 6 -24.26 -12.31 1.05
C ASN A 6 -24.49 -10.79 0.88
N VAL A 7 -25.72 -10.31 1.00
CA VAL A 7 -26.03 -8.87 0.94
C VAL A 7 -25.45 -8.12 2.14
N VAL A 8 -25.53 -8.68 3.36
CA VAL A 8 -24.92 -8.07 4.55
C VAL A 8 -23.39 -8.14 4.48
N TYR A 9 -22.81 -9.23 3.98
CA TYR A 9 -21.36 -9.40 3.78
C TYR A 9 -20.81 -8.45 2.71
N LEU A 10 -21.50 -8.31 1.58
CA LEU A 10 -21.14 -7.34 0.53
C LEU A 10 -21.33 -5.90 1.03
N ALA A 11 -22.38 -5.62 1.80
CA ALA A 11 -22.57 -4.31 2.41
C ALA A 11 -21.44 -3.99 3.40
N SER A 12 -21.05 -4.92 4.28
CA SER A 12 -19.96 -4.72 5.25
C SER A 12 -18.58 -4.56 4.59
N ILE A 13 -18.31 -5.25 3.47
CA ILE A 13 -17.09 -5.03 2.66
C ILE A 13 -17.10 -3.64 1.99
N LEU A 14 -18.27 -3.13 1.59
CA LEU A 14 -18.39 -1.78 1.02
C LEU A 14 -18.26 -0.65 2.06
N PHE A 15 -18.34 -0.96 3.36
CA PHE A 15 -18.20 0.04 4.42
C PHE A 15 -16.77 0.25 4.93
N SER A 16 -15.84 -0.70 4.76
CA SER A 16 -14.47 -0.56 5.29
C SER A 16 -13.48 0.11 4.32
N SER A 17 -13.74 0.07 3.01
CA SER A 17 -12.90 0.70 1.99
C SER A 17 -13.54 1.97 1.44
N ILE A 18 -12.75 3.04 1.33
CA ILE A 18 -13.16 4.31 0.71
C ILE A 18 -12.41 4.53 -0.59
N THR A 19 -13.04 5.05 -1.64
CA THR A 19 -12.29 5.47 -2.84
C THR A 19 -11.81 6.89 -2.65
N MET A 20 -10.53 7.13 -2.95
CA MET A 20 -9.92 8.44 -2.85
C MET A 20 -9.19 8.80 -4.13
N TYR A 21 -8.92 10.09 -4.30
CA TYR A 21 -8.07 10.61 -5.36
C TYR A 21 -7.23 11.80 -4.84
N PRO A 22 -6.02 12.00 -5.38
CA PRO A 22 -5.18 13.17 -5.07
C PRO A 22 -5.85 14.50 -5.41
N VAL A 23 -5.62 15.52 -4.58
CA VAL A 23 -6.11 16.90 -4.81
C VAL A 23 -5.41 17.57 -6.01
N GLY A 24 -4.15 17.22 -6.27
CA GLY A 24 -3.34 17.82 -7.33
C GLY A 24 -2.44 16.81 -8.04
N GLU A 25 -1.71 17.29 -9.04
CA GLU A 25 -0.71 16.50 -9.74
C GLU A 25 0.56 16.39 -8.88
N THR A 26 0.92 15.17 -8.51
CA THR A 26 2.12 14.89 -7.71
C THR A 26 2.98 13.84 -8.40
N ALA A 27 4.23 14.18 -8.69
CA ALA A 27 5.19 13.22 -9.19
C ALA A 27 5.51 12.19 -8.10
N VAL A 28 5.49 10.90 -8.47
CA VAL A 28 5.84 9.83 -7.54
C VAL A 28 7.31 9.43 -7.68
N PRO A 29 7.94 8.87 -6.62
CA PRO A 29 9.35 8.49 -6.66
C PRO A 29 9.67 7.50 -7.78
N VAL A 30 10.66 7.80 -8.62
CA VAL A 30 11.14 6.88 -9.66
C VAL A 30 12.15 5.85 -9.17
N ARG A 31 12.49 5.89 -7.87
CA ARG A 31 13.38 4.93 -7.19
C ARG A 31 12.66 4.40 -5.96
N LEU A 32 13.01 3.17 -5.56
CA LEU A 32 12.44 2.54 -4.37
C LEU A 32 12.69 3.36 -3.10
N ASP A 33 13.83 4.04 -2.97
CA ASP A 33 14.14 4.83 -1.77
C ASP A 33 13.58 6.25 -1.86
N GLY A 34 12.26 6.35 -1.97
CA GLY A 34 11.57 7.64 -1.93
C GLY A 34 10.15 7.49 -1.41
N ALA A 35 9.61 8.59 -0.93
CA ALA A 35 8.20 8.76 -0.60
C ALA A 35 7.83 10.21 -0.92
N VAL A 36 6.55 10.47 -1.14
CA VAL A 36 6.05 11.84 -1.36
C VAL A 36 4.78 12.03 -0.55
N ASP A 37 4.66 13.17 0.12
CA ASP A 37 3.42 13.53 0.79
C ASP A 37 2.34 13.88 -0.24
N VAL A 38 1.14 13.36 -0.01
CA VAL A 38 0.02 13.59 -0.90
C VAL A 38 -1.22 13.84 -0.05
N ARG A 39 -1.98 14.85 -0.48
CA ARG A 39 -3.31 15.12 0.04
C ARG A 39 -4.35 14.52 -0.89
N PHE A 40 -5.30 13.83 -0.30
CA PHE A 40 -6.39 13.13 -0.98
C PHE A 40 -7.74 13.68 -0.54
N VAL A 41 -8.74 13.43 -1.37
CA VAL A 41 -10.17 13.66 -1.07
C VAL A 41 -10.96 12.42 -1.48
N ARG A 42 -12.15 12.26 -0.90
CA ARG A 42 -13.12 11.24 -1.29
C ARG A 42 -14.00 11.68 -2.45
N GLU A 43 -14.76 10.73 -2.99
CA GLU A 43 -15.68 10.98 -4.10
C GLU A 43 -16.69 12.08 -3.77
N TRP A 44 -16.96 12.96 -4.74
CA TRP A 44 -17.76 14.18 -4.56
C TRP A 44 -19.19 13.95 -4.04
N TRP A 45 -19.78 12.78 -4.28
CA TRP A 45 -21.13 12.44 -3.86
C TRP A 45 -21.23 11.94 -2.41
N ARG A 46 -20.11 11.83 -1.68
CA ARG A 46 -20.10 11.44 -0.26
C ARG A 46 -20.22 12.67 0.64
N ASP A 47 -20.71 12.46 1.86
CA ASP A 47 -20.92 13.52 2.84
C ASP A 47 -19.64 14.28 3.19
N ASP A 48 -18.51 13.56 3.22
CA ASP A 48 -17.16 14.06 3.44
C ASP A 48 -16.36 14.27 2.13
N GLY A 49 -17.01 14.19 0.98
CA GLY A 49 -16.44 14.38 -0.34
C GLY A 49 -16.22 15.85 -0.73
N ASP A 50 -15.69 16.06 -1.94
CA ASP A 50 -15.53 17.38 -2.58
C ASP A 50 -14.78 18.42 -1.74
N GLY A 51 -13.71 17.99 -1.06
CA GLY A 51 -12.87 18.89 -0.27
C GLY A 51 -13.46 19.32 1.08
N LYS A 52 -14.61 18.78 1.50
CA LYS A 52 -15.14 18.98 2.86
C LYS A 52 -14.22 18.36 3.92
N CYS A 53 -13.61 17.23 3.57
CA CYS A 53 -12.55 16.59 4.33
C CYS A 53 -11.34 16.30 3.43
N PHE A 54 -10.15 16.48 3.99
CA PHE A 54 -8.87 16.13 3.40
C PHE A 54 -8.24 14.95 4.13
N TYR A 55 -7.64 14.07 3.36
CA TYR A 55 -6.97 12.87 3.82
C TYR A 55 -5.48 13.05 3.54
N ASN A 56 -4.65 13.18 4.56
CA ASN A 56 -3.21 13.39 4.40
C ASN A 56 -2.47 12.06 4.55
N GLY A 57 -1.53 11.81 3.64
CA GLY A 57 -0.77 10.58 3.62
C GLY A 57 0.52 10.67 2.81
N MET A 58 1.15 9.53 2.60
CA MET A 58 2.34 9.39 1.77
C MET A 58 2.10 8.36 0.67
N VAL A 59 2.62 8.64 -0.53
CA VAL A 59 2.74 7.66 -1.61
C VAL A 59 4.14 7.08 -1.61
N VAL A 60 4.23 5.75 -1.51
CA VAL A 60 5.47 5.01 -1.34
C VAL A 60 5.53 3.88 -2.37
N PRO A 61 6.65 3.72 -3.08
CA PRO A 61 6.84 2.59 -3.97
C PRO A 61 7.09 1.31 -3.17
N PHE A 62 6.64 0.19 -3.71
CA PHE A 62 6.93 -1.14 -3.21
C PHE A 62 7.54 -2.01 -4.31
N GLU A 63 8.31 -3.00 -3.91
CA GLU A 63 8.86 -4.05 -4.76
C GLU A 63 8.16 -5.37 -4.45
N ARG A 64 7.99 -6.23 -5.44
CA ARG A 64 7.25 -7.48 -5.29
C ARG A 64 8.22 -8.59 -4.94
N THR A 65 8.33 -8.91 -3.64
CA THR A 65 9.21 -9.99 -3.14
C THR A 65 8.50 -11.34 -3.01
N TRP A 66 7.25 -11.42 -3.46
CA TRP A 66 6.40 -12.63 -3.40
C TRP A 66 5.87 -13.00 -4.79
N PRO A 67 5.54 -14.28 -5.03
CA PRO A 67 4.83 -14.69 -6.23
C PRO A 67 3.41 -14.10 -6.23
N GLU A 68 2.95 -13.62 -7.38
CA GLU A 68 1.60 -13.05 -7.52
C GLU A 68 0.82 -13.83 -8.57
N GLU A 69 -0.31 -14.41 -8.16
CA GLU A 69 -1.23 -15.04 -9.10
C GLU A 69 -2.11 -13.98 -9.76
N ILE A 70 -2.10 -13.94 -11.08
CA ILE A 70 -2.98 -13.08 -11.87
C ILE A 70 -3.80 -13.91 -12.85
N GLU A 71 -5.03 -13.49 -13.09
CA GLU A 71 -5.88 -14.09 -14.10
C GLU A 71 -5.72 -13.34 -15.43
N ARG A 72 -5.25 -14.04 -16.46
CA ARG A 72 -5.07 -13.51 -17.82
C ARG A 72 -5.90 -14.33 -18.79
N GLY A 73 -7.05 -13.80 -19.21
CA GLY A 73 -7.89 -14.45 -20.22
C GLY A 73 -8.42 -15.82 -19.80
N GLY A 74 -8.69 -16.03 -18.51
CA GLY A 74 -9.14 -17.31 -17.95
C GLY A 74 -8.02 -18.30 -17.58
N GLU A 75 -6.76 -17.95 -17.82
CA GLU A 75 -5.60 -18.71 -17.34
C GLU A 75 -5.02 -18.05 -16.08
N LYS A 76 -4.70 -18.87 -15.08
CA LYS A 76 -3.95 -18.43 -13.90
C LYS A 76 -2.46 -18.42 -14.21
N VAL A 77 -1.86 -17.24 -14.22
CA VAL A 77 -0.43 -17.05 -14.40
C VAL A 77 0.19 -16.62 -13.08
N VAL A 78 1.25 -17.31 -12.65
CA VAL A 78 2.03 -16.94 -11.46
C VAL A 78 3.20 -16.06 -11.90
N LEU A 79 3.22 -14.81 -11.44
CA LEU A 79 4.35 -13.91 -11.64
C LEU A 79 5.44 -14.18 -10.59
N PRO A 80 6.69 -14.48 -10.98
CA PRO A 80 7.79 -14.74 -10.03
C PRO A 80 8.21 -13.44 -9.32
N PRO A 81 8.74 -13.46 -8.09
CA PRO A 81 9.24 -12.26 -7.40
C PRO A 81 10.18 -11.40 -8.25
N GLU A 82 10.08 -10.07 -8.13
CA GLU A 82 10.92 -9.09 -8.83
C GLU A 82 11.52 -8.07 -7.82
N PRO A 83 12.50 -8.48 -7.01
CA PRO A 83 13.20 -7.58 -6.11
C PRO A 83 14.01 -6.52 -6.87
N GLY A 84 14.21 -5.35 -6.26
CA GLY A 84 14.97 -4.23 -6.81
C GLY A 84 14.23 -3.40 -7.87
N LYS A 85 12.99 -3.75 -8.22
CA LYS A 85 12.14 -2.98 -9.15
C LYS A 85 10.89 -2.47 -8.45
N ILE A 86 10.44 -1.27 -8.86
CA ILE A 86 9.13 -0.75 -8.44
C ILE A 86 8.05 -1.60 -9.10
N ALA A 87 7.33 -2.38 -8.29
CA ALA A 87 6.18 -3.15 -8.71
C ALA A 87 4.89 -2.31 -8.68
N GLY A 88 4.83 -1.31 -7.82
CA GLY A 88 3.70 -0.38 -7.75
C GLY A 88 3.89 0.68 -6.68
N TYR A 89 2.85 1.50 -6.50
CA TYR A 89 2.79 2.55 -5.49
C TYR A 89 1.62 2.29 -4.55
N VAL A 90 1.81 2.68 -3.30
CA VAL A 90 0.82 2.57 -2.25
C VAL A 90 0.64 3.93 -1.62
N ALA A 91 -0.60 4.37 -1.44
CA ALA A 91 -0.90 5.47 -0.54
C ALA A 91 -1.13 4.91 0.86
N VAL A 92 -0.47 5.49 1.86
CA VAL A 92 -0.75 5.27 3.28
C VAL A 92 -1.21 6.59 3.88
N ILE A 93 -2.43 6.61 4.40
CA ILE A 93 -3.11 7.79 4.92
C ILE A 93 -3.19 7.63 6.42
N ASN A 94 -2.67 8.61 7.17
CA ASN A 94 -2.67 8.56 8.64
C ASN A 94 -3.56 9.64 9.29
N ARG A 95 -4.16 10.53 8.50
CA ARG A 95 -4.87 11.68 9.05
C ARG A 95 -6.03 12.11 8.17
N LYS A 96 -7.14 12.42 8.82
CA LYS A 96 -8.30 13.07 8.21
C LYS A 96 -8.56 14.41 8.89
N GLU A 97 -8.84 15.41 8.08
CA GLU A 97 -9.06 16.80 8.50
C GLU A 97 -10.34 17.30 7.82
N CYS A 98 -11.36 17.61 8.59
CA CYS A 98 -12.63 18.13 8.09
C CYS A 98 -12.83 19.57 8.57
N THR A 99 -13.50 20.39 7.75
CA THR A 99 -13.73 21.79 8.10
C THR A 99 -14.58 21.90 9.38
N GLY A 100 -14.04 22.55 10.41
CA GLY A 100 -14.75 22.78 11.69
C GLY A 100 -14.75 21.60 12.66
N LEU A 101 -14.01 20.52 12.37
CA LEU A 101 -13.86 19.36 13.26
C LEU A 101 -12.39 19.17 13.67
N GLU A 102 -12.16 18.50 14.79
CA GLU A 102 -10.81 18.09 15.18
C GLU A 102 -10.23 17.07 14.19
N SER A 103 -8.90 17.05 14.07
CA SER A 103 -8.22 16.11 13.19
C SER A 103 -8.35 14.69 13.74
N GLU A 104 -8.73 13.77 12.86
CA GLU A 104 -8.94 12.37 13.18
C GLU A 104 -7.69 11.56 12.77
N ALA A 105 -7.11 10.83 13.72
CA ALA A 105 -6.09 9.83 13.44
C ALA A 105 -6.76 8.60 12.82
N ILE A 106 -6.29 8.21 11.64
CA ILE A 106 -6.80 7.04 10.90
C ILE A 106 -5.61 6.24 10.39
N LEU A 107 -5.82 5.03 9.89
CA LEU A 107 -4.79 4.33 9.13
C LEU A 107 -5.44 3.60 7.98
N ARG A 108 -5.32 4.16 6.77
CA ARG A 108 -5.86 3.58 5.54
C ARG A 108 -4.75 3.38 4.54
N ALA A 109 -4.83 2.31 3.77
CA ALA A 109 -3.85 2.07 2.71
C ALA A 109 -4.46 1.41 1.49
N GLY A 110 -3.86 1.68 0.33
CA GLY A 110 -4.33 1.14 -0.95
C GLY A 110 -3.30 1.32 -2.06
N ILE A 111 -3.36 0.44 -3.05
CA ILE A 111 -2.51 0.52 -4.24
C ILE A 111 -3.00 1.66 -5.13
N VAL A 112 -2.09 2.56 -5.48
CA VAL A 112 -2.35 3.70 -6.36
C VAL A 112 -1.68 3.47 -7.71
N ARG A 113 -2.44 3.65 -8.79
CA ARG A 113 -1.91 3.53 -10.15
C ARG A 113 -1.30 4.86 -10.59
N SER A 114 0.02 4.92 -10.72
CA SER A 114 0.66 6.08 -11.34
C SER A 114 0.37 6.13 -12.84
N ARG A 115 0.20 7.32 -13.38
CA ARG A 115 0.09 7.56 -14.82
C ARG A 115 1.36 8.22 -15.32
N THR A 116 1.85 7.80 -16.48
CA THR A 116 2.91 8.49 -17.20
C THR A 116 2.27 9.16 -18.41
N LEU A 117 2.29 10.50 -18.44
CA LEU A 117 1.79 11.24 -19.60
C LEU A 117 2.73 10.99 -20.79
N LEU A 118 2.18 10.55 -21.93
CA LEU A 118 2.91 10.22 -23.17
C LEU A 118 3.83 11.35 -23.70
N PHE A 119 3.61 12.60 -23.25
CA PHE A 119 4.43 13.77 -23.60
C PHE A 119 4.83 14.61 -22.37
N GLY A 120 4.70 14.07 -21.15
CA GLY A 120 5.03 14.76 -19.91
C GLY A 120 6.47 14.51 -19.48
N SER A 121 7.25 15.56 -19.30
CA SER A 121 8.65 15.52 -18.84
C SER A 121 8.81 15.25 -17.34
N ARG A 122 7.72 14.94 -16.61
CA ARG A 122 7.69 14.86 -15.14
C ARG A 122 7.71 13.44 -14.56
N GLY A 123 7.83 12.41 -15.41
CA GLY A 123 7.83 11.01 -14.96
C GLY A 123 6.44 10.52 -14.51
N PRO A 124 6.37 9.40 -13.79
CA PRO A 124 5.11 8.88 -13.26
C PRO A 124 4.51 9.85 -12.22
N GLN A 125 3.20 10.05 -12.29
CA GLN A 125 2.46 10.94 -11.40
C GLN A 125 1.14 10.34 -10.92
N VAL A 126 0.63 10.88 -9.82
CA VAL A 126 -0.72 10.67 -9.33
C VAL A 126 -1.47 12.00 -9.39
N ASP A 127 -2.75 11.96 -9.77
CA ASP A 127 -3.56 13.15 -10.01
C ASP A 127 -5.04 12.88 -9.69
N LYS A 128 -5.91 13.88 -9.92
CA LYS A 128 -7.36 13.77 -9.69
C LYS A 128 -8.07 12.66 -10.48
N HIS A 129 -7.43 12.08 -11.49
CA HIS A 129 -7.96 10.96 -12.26
C HIS A 129 -7.45 9.60 -11.75
N THR A 130 -6.66 9.63 -10.69
CA THR A 130 -6.07 8.45 -10.05
C THR A 130 -6.92 8.03 -8.85
N PHE A 131 -8.06 7.41 -9.15
CA PHE A 131 -8.94 6.83 -8.14
C PHE A 131 -8.38 5.50 -7.64
N PHE A 132 -8.41 5.31 -6.32
CA PHE A 132 -8.02 4.05 -5.71
C PHE A 132 -8.84 3.75 -4.45
N PRO A 133 -9.16 2.47 -4.18
CA PRO A 133 -9.73 2.06 -2.91
C PRO A 133 -8.64 2.05 -1.83
N ALA A 134 -8.94 2.60 -0.65
CA ALA A 134 -8.12 2.44 0.55
C ALA A 134 -8.92 1.78 1.66
N GLY A 135 -8.46 0.59 2.06
CA GLY A 135 -9.02 -0.16 3.17
C GLY A 135 -8.61 0.42 4.51
N ASP A 136 -9.44 0.22 5.52
CA ASP A 136 -9.08 0.50 6.91
C ASP A 136 -8.11 -0.57 7.43
N MET A 137 -6.88 -0.16 7.72
CA MET A 137 -5.84 -1.07 8.19
C MET A 137 -6.06 -1.46 9.65
N LEU A 138 -6.74 -0.63 10.45
CA LEU A 138 -7.03 -0.92 11.86
C LEU A 138 -8.08 -2.02 12.01
N GLU A 139 -9.00 -2.12 11.05
CA GLU A 139 -10.03 -3.16 11.01
C GLU A 139 -9.56 -4.42 10.24
N THR A 140 -8.41 -4.35 9.57
CA THR A 140 -7.86 -5.47 8.80
C THR A 140 -7.15 -6.46 9.72
N PRO A 141 -7.59 -7.73 9.79
CA PRO A 141 -6.87 -8.75 10.56
C PRO A 141 -5.44 -8.90 10.08
N ALA A 142 -4.49 -9.15 11.00
CA ALA A 142 -3.06 -9.23 10.70
C ALA A 142 -2.73 -10.23 9.59
N GLU A 143 -3.47 -11.34 9.50
CA GLU A 143 -3.28 -12.38 8.47
C GLU A 143 -3.75 -11.96 7.08
N LYS A 144 -4.58 -10.91 7.00
CA LYS A 144 -5.11 -10.34 5.75
C LYS A 144 -4.39 -9.07 5.31
N VAL A 145 -3.46 -8.57 6.12
CA VAL A 145 -2.59 -7.45 5.75
C VAL A 145 -1.79 -7.84 4.52
N GLN A 146 -1.82 -6.98 3.50
CA GLN A 146 -1.19 -7.28 2.22
C GLN A 146 0.35 -7.29 2.36
N PRO A 147 1.08 -8.15 1.62
CA PRO A 147 2.53 -8.29 1.75
C PRO A 147 3.32 -6.99 1.52
N TRP A 148 2.78 -6.05 0.73
CA TRP A 148 3.41 -4.75 0.49
C TRP A 148 3.35 -3.82 1.71
N PHE A 149 2.37 -3.96 2.61
CA PHE A 149 2.17 -2.99 3.70
C PHE A 149 3.34 -2.96 4.69
N PRO A 150 3.82 -4.11 5.22
CA PRO A 150 5.04 -4.12 6.03
C PRO A 150 6.24 -3.53 5.27
N GLN A 151 6.41 -3.85 3.99
CA GLN A 151 7.53 -3.33 3.21
C GLN A 151 7.49 -1.79 3.07
N VAL A 152 6.30 -1.23 2.85
CA VAL A 152 6.09 0.23 2.76
C VAL A 152 6.40 0.92 4.09
N VAL A 153 5.94 0.36 5.20
CA VAL A 153 6.22 0.91 6.54
C VAL A 153 7.72 0.87 6.84
N GLU A 154 8.40 -0.23 6.53
CA GLU A 154 9.86 -0.35 6.73
C GLU A 154 10.62 0.69 5.89
N ARG A 155 10.17 0.92 4.66
CA ARG A 155 10.75 1.93 3.78
C ARG A 155 10.58 3.34 4.34
N LEU A 156 9.41 3.68 4.87
CA LEU A 156 9.20 4.93 5.58
C LEU A 156 10.12 5.04 6.80
N GLU A 157 10.32 3.96 7.57
CA GLU A 157 11.23 3.93 8.72
C GLU A 157 12.67 4.25 8.29
N ARG A 158 13.16 3.65 7.21
CA ARG A 158 14.49 3.96 6.66
C ARG A 158 14.58 5.41 6.18
N LEU A 159 13.57 5.90 5.48
CA LEU A 159 13.53 7.28 4.99
C LEU A 159 13.48 8.29 6.14
N SER A 160 12.85 7.96 7.27
CA SER A 160 12.68 8.87 8.41
C SER A 160 13.99 9.36 9.04
N VAL A 161 15.10 8.67 8.78
CA VAL A 161 16.44 9.10 9.22
C VAL A 161 16.85 10.42 8.56
N GLN A 162 16.44 10.63 7.30
CA GLN A 162 16.85 11.77 6.48
C GLN A 162 15.68 12.67 6.05
N ASP A 163 14.46 12.12 6.00
CA ASP A 163 13.25 12.82 5.57
C ASP A 163 12.38 13.16 6.79
N LYS A 164 12.25 14.46 7.05
CA LYS A 164 11.45 15.00 8.15
C LYS A 164 9.96 14.71 7.99
N VAL A 165 9.47 14.62 6.75
CA VAL A 165 8.06 14.35 6.45
C VAL A 165 7.75 12.89 6.74
N ALA A 166 8.59 11.96 6.27
CA ALA A 166 8.46 10.54 6.63
C ALA A 166 8.55 10.32 8.14
N LYS A 167 9.46 11.03 8.82
CA LYS A 167 9.57 10.98 10.28
C LYS A 167 8.31 11.50 10.99
N ALA A 168 7.77 12.62 10.54
CA ALA A 168 6.53 13.18 11.10
C ALA A 168 5.34 12.25 10.87
N PHE A 169 5.24 11.64 9.68
CA PHE A 169 4.22 10.66 9.35
C PHE A 169 4.26 9.47 10.33
N LEU A 170 5.42 8.82 10.48
CA LEU A 170 5.57 7.67 11.38
C LEU A 170 5.34 8.02 12.85
N THR A 171 5.80 9.19 13.28
CA THR A 171 5.58 9.66 14.65
C THR A 171 4.09 9.84 14.92
N ALA A 172 3.35 10.39 13.95
CA ALA A 172 1.91 10.61 14.06
C ALA A 172 1.07 9.33 13.92
N SER A 173 1.60 8.26 13.32
CA SER A 173 0.90 6.99 13.11
C SER A 173 1.41 5.84 14.00
N ALA A 174 2.22 6.14 15.01
CA ALA A 174 2.93 5.13 15.79
C ALA A 174 1.97 4.17 16.52
N SER A 175 0.89 4.68 17.12
CA SER A 175 -0.13 3.87 17.82
C SER A 175 -0.87 2.93 16.87
N GLU A 176 -1.22 3.43 15.69
CA GLU A 176 -1.98 2.72 14.68
C GLU A 176 -1.11 1.62 14.06
N LEU A 177 0.15 1.93 13.74
CA LEU A 177 1.09 0.99 13.13
C LEU A 177 1.43 -0.19 14.06
N VAL A 178 1.57 0.05 15.37
CA VAL A 178 1.79 -1.03 16.36
C VAL A 178 0.59 -1.99 16.42
N THR A 179 -0.63 -1.47 16.22
CA THR A 179 -1.86 -2.27 16.21
C THR A 179 -1.91 -3.19 14.99
N VAL A 180 -1.55 -2.69 13.80
CA VAL A 180 -1.62 -3.46 12.54
C VAL A 180 -0.43 -4.39 12.34
N LEU A 181 0.75 -4.00 12.82
CA LEU A 181 2.00 -4.75 12.66
C LEU A 181 2.59 -5.07 14.04
N PRO A 182 1.96 -5.99 14.80
CA PRO A 182 2.43 -6.35 16.14
C PRO A 182 3.86 -6.91 16.09
N GLY A 183 4.74 -6.37 16.93
CA GLY A 183 6.17 -6.70 16.93
C GLY A 183 7.05 -5.73 16.14
N ARG A 184 6.49 -4.75 15.44
CA ARG A 184 7.22 -3.61 14.89
C ARG A 184 7.16 -2.41 15.82
N ASN A 185 8.27 -2.13 16.50
CA ASN A 185 8.37 -1.04 17.48
C ASN A 185 8.87 0.29 16.83
N GLY A 186 8.53 0.55 15.56
CA GLY A 186 9.02 1.73 14.84
C GLY A 186 10.54 1.78 14.66
N LYS A 187 11.21 0.61 14.69
CA LYS A 187 12.64 0.46 14.48
C LYS A 187 12.88 -0.35 13.21
N PRO A 188 13.82 0.05 12.33
CA PRO A 188 14.17 -0.72 11.16
C PRO A 188 14.57 -2.14 11.57
N GLN A 189 13.82 -3.15 11.16
CA GLN A 189 14.29 -4.54 11.21
C GLN A 189 15.01 -4.84 9.90
N ALA A 190 16.23 -5.37 10.01
CA ALA A 190 16.87 -6.02 8.88
C ALA A 190 15.98 -7.19 8.45
N ALA A 191 15.58 -7.21 7.18
CA ALA A 191 14.84 -8.31 6.60
C ALA A 191 15.52 -9.65 6.96
N ALA A 192 14.79 -10.52 7.65
CA ALA A 192 15.26 -11.88 7.91
C ALA A 192 15.34 -12.61 6.56
N PHE A 193 16.53 -12.62 5.98
CA PHE A 193 16.88 -13.48 4.87
C PHE A 193 16.75 -14.91 5.37
N VAL A 194 15.73 -15.65 4.91
CA VAL A 194 15.70 -17.10 5.04
C VAL A 194 16.60 -17.62 3.93
N PRO A 195 17.81 -18.15 4.22
CA PRO A 195 18.61 -18.77 3.18
C PRO A 195 17.83 -19.98 2.65
N GLU A 196 17.59 -20.01 1.35
CA GLU A 196 17.11 -21.21 0.65
C GLU A 196 18.03 -22.37 1.04
N GLY A 197 17.42 -23.42 1.61
CA GLY A 197 18.11 -24.66 1.89
C GLY A 197 18.68 -25.27 0.61
N PRO A 198 19.71 -26.12 0.70
CA PRO A 198 20.38 -26.67 -0.46
C PRO A 198 19.41 -27.47 -1.33
N ILE A 199 19.38 -27.14 -2.62
CA ILE A 199 18.70 -27.88 -3.68
C ILE A 199 19.25 -29.32 -3.67
N PRO A 200 18.41 -30.36 -3.52
CA PRO A 200 18.88 -31.73 -3.61
C PRO A 200 19.38 -32.02 -5.03
N ASP A 201 20.64 -32.44 -5.09
CA ASP A 201 21.33 -32.87 -6.30
C ASP A 201 20.66 -34.11 -6.89
N LEU A 202 19.89 -33.94 -7.97
CA LEU A 202 19.33 -35.03 -8.78
C LEU A 202 20.31 -35.46 -9.88
N SER A 203 21.57 -35.71 -9.50
CA SER A 203 22.59 -36.33 -10.35
C SER A 203 22.98 -37.71 -9.82
N GLY A 204 22.33 -38.74 -10.35
CA GLY A 204 22.69 -40.15 -10.19
C GLY A 204 21.45 -41.00 -10.43
N ASP A 205 21.38 -41.94 -11.37
CA ASP A 205 22.41 -42.85 -11.83
C ASP A 205 21.95 -43.41 -13.20
N GLN A 206 22.62 -43.01 -14.28
CA GLN A 206 22.65 -43.82 -15.50
C GLN A 206 23.94 -44.63 -15.48
N ARG A 207 23.82 -45.91 -15.09
CA ARG A 207 24.47 -47.08 -15.70
C ARG A 207 24.44 -48.26 -14.72
N LYS A 208 23.78 -49.36 -15.10
CA LYS A 208 24.41 -50.70 -15.22
C LYS A 208 23.39 -51.76 -15.66
N ASN A 209 23.76 -52.40 -16.78
CA ASN A 209 23.52 -53.78 -17.26
C ASN A 209 22.16 -54.44 -17.02
#